data_AF-A0A662Y3I4-F1
#
_entry.id   AF-A0A662Y3I4-F1
#
_cell.length_a   1.000
_cell.length_b   1.000
_cell.length_c   1.000
_cell.angle_alpha   90.00
_cell.angle_beta   90.00
_cell.angle_gamma   90.00
#
_symmetry.space_group_name_H-M   'P 1'
#
loop_
_entity.id
_entity.type
_entity.pdbx_description
1 polymer ?
#
loop_
_entity_poly.entity_id
_entity_poly.type
_entity_poly.pdbx_seq_one_letter_code
_entity_poly.pdbx_strand_id
1 'polypeptide(L)'
;MSTAEETEKDVAPVAEASTKNVAKSPWLSAYHNSVAGIKAGSSCMALVDIYGDGDTKLIVADADQRLKMYKDSADEHLLNDTIGSSLHGEQAILGVPSALSFFYSDTNRPRIPAIAVASGPYIYIYRNFRPHYKFTVPAIEIDVQETKLWESLAKCTIEIPD
;
A
#
# COMPACT_ATOMS: atom_id res chain seq x y z
N MET A 1 55.95 -41.81 55.25
CA MET A 1 55.81 -42.15 53.83
C MET A 1 54.78 -41.22 53.22
N SER A 2 55.15 -40.64 52.08
CA SER A 2 54.34 -39.93 51.07
C SER A 2 53.50 -38.70 51.47
N THR A 3 54.07 -37.56 51.13
CA THR A 3 53.45 -36.38 50.51
C THR A 3 52.69 -36.71 49.21
N ALA A 4 51.63 -35.94 48.92
CA ALA A 4 51.16 -35.44 47.61
C ALA A 4 49.90 -34.59 47.87
N GLU A 5 50.00 -33.26 47.97
CA GLU A 5 49.75 -32.29 46.89
C GLU A 5 48.34 -32.44 46.26
N GLU A 6 47.36 -31.71 46.81
CA GLU A 6 46.19 -31.28 46.05
C GLU A 6 46.35 -29.81 45.69
N THR A 7 46.26 -29.56 44.40
CA THR A 7 46.59 -28.33 43.71
C THR A 7 45.43 -27.33 43.81
N GLU A 8 45.72 -26.16 44.36
CA GLU A 8 44.88 -24.97 44.37
C GLU A 8 44.71 -24.49 42.92
N LYS A 9 43.49 -24.62 42.37
CA LYS A 9 43.11 -24.03 41.08
C LYS A 9 42.43 -22.70 41.35
N ASP A 10 43.17 -21.62 41.09
CA ASP A 10 42.68 -20.26 40.94
C ASP A 10 41.45 -20.21 40.02
N VAL A 11 40.29 -19.91 40.59
CA VAL A 11 39.09 -19.55 39.81
C VAL A 11 39.22 -18.07 39.49
N ALA A 12 39.71 -17.78 38.29
CA ALA A 12 39.70 -16.46 37.68
C ALA A 12 38.30 -15.84 37.74
N PRO A 13 38.18 -14.51 37.90
CA PRO A 13 36.90 -13.87 38.13
C PRO A 13 36.02 -14.05 36.88
N VAL A 14 34.79 -14.49 37.12
CA VAL A 14 33.72 -14.52 36.12
C VAL A 14 33.59 -13.12 35.56
N ALA A 15 34.03 -12.95 34.31
CA ALA A 15 33.82 -11.74 33.54
C ALA A 15 32.31 -11.47 33.53
N GLU A 16 31.92 -10.37 34.19
CA GLU A 16 30.57 -9.86 34.19
C GLU A 16 30.07 -9.79 32.75
N ALA A 17 29.13 -10.68 32.42
CA ALA A 17 28.37 -10.58 31.20
C ALA A 17 27.67 -9.22 31.26
N SER A 18 28.20 -8.24 30.51
CA SER A 18 27.57 -6.96 30.28
C SER A 18 26.15 -7.22 29.78
N THR A 19 25.19 -7.11 30.69
CA THR A 19 23.76 -7.15 30.40
C THR A 19 23.48 -5.91 29.58
N LYS A 20 23.63 -6.04 28.26
CA LYS A 20 23.14 -5.04 27.31
C LYS A 20 21.65 -4.91 27.57
N ASN A 21 21.26 -3.82 28.23
CA ASN A 21 19.87 -3.38 28.31
C ASN A 21 19.40 -3.12 26.87
N VAL A 22 18.83 -4.15 26.24
CA VAL A 22 18.13 -3.99 24.97
C VAL A 22 16.90 -3.17 25.30
N ALA A 23 16.90 -1.91 24.86
CA ALA A 23 15.73 -1.05 24.98
C ALA A 23 14.54 -1.78 24.33
N LYS A 24 13.56 -2.15 25.15
CA LYS A 24 12.35 -2.82 24.68
C LYS A 24 11.60 -1.86 23.75
N SER A 25 11.21 -2.32 22.57
CA SER A 25 10.42 -1.51 21.64
C SER A 25 9.05 -1.18 22.26
N PRO A 26 8.52 0.04 22.03
CA PRO A 26 7.17 0.40 22.49
C PRO A 26 6.05 -0.22 21.64
N TRP A 27 6.40 -0.99 20.60
CA TRP A 27 5.48 -1.48 19.58
C TRP A 27 4.93 -2.86 19.92
N LEU A 28 3.61 -3.03 19.79
CA LEU A 28 2.96 -4.33 19.81
C LEU A 28 2.91 -4.90 18.39
N SER A 29 3.47 -6.09 18.19
CA SER A 29 3.36 -6.81 16.92
C SER A 29 1.96 -7.40 16.77
N ALA A 30 1.07 -6.69 16.08
CA ALA A 30 -0.33 -7.13 15.91
C ALA A 30 -0.47 -8.26 14.89
N TYR A 31 0.10 -8.10 13.69
CA TYR A 31 -0.01 -9.07 12.60
C TYR A 31 1.19 -8.96 11.67
N HIS A 32 1.64 -10.09 11.12
CA HIS A 32 2.74 -10.14 10.16
C HIS A 32 2.43 -11.18 9.08
N ASN A 33 2.50 -10.77 7.82
CA ASN A 33 2.28 -11.64 6.67
C ASN A 33 3.31 -11.34 5.57
N SER A 34 4.29 -12.23 5.40
CA SER A 34 5.36 -12.10 4.40
C SER A 34 4.92 -12.45 2.98
N VAL A 35 3.77 -13.09 2.81
CA VAL A 35 3.26 -13.59 1.51
C VAL A 35 2.04 -12.81 1.02
N ALA A 36 1.77 -11.64 1.59
CA ALA A 36 0.61 -10.80 1.24
C ALA A 36 0.64 -10.27 -0.21
N GLY A 37 1.81 -10.22 -0.85
CA GLY A 37 1.95 -9.84 -2.25
C GLY A 37 1.46 -8.41 -2.56
N ILE A 38 1.67 -7.48 -1.63
CA ILE A 38 1.32 -6.06 -1.79
C ILE A 38 2.49 -5.35 -2.47
N LYS A 39 2.27 -4.78 -3.67
CA LYS A 39 3.26 -3.95 -4.38
C LYS A 39 2.70 -2.54 -4.55
N ALA A 40 2.76 -1.74 -3.50
CA ALA A 40 2.24 -0.38 -3.51
C ALA A 40 3.15 0.56 -2.71
N GLY A 41 3.22 1.82 -3.15
CA GLY A 41 3.76 2.91 -2.34
C GLY A 41 2.70 3.42 -1.36
N SER A 42 3.13 4.23 -0.39
CA SER A 42 2.23 4.83 0.62
C SER A 42 1.12 5.69 0.01
N SER A 43 1.36 6.32 -1.14
CA SER A 43 0.35 7.10 -1.88
C SER A 43 -0.78 6.27 -2.45
N CYS A 44 -0.60 4.95 -2.60
CA CYS A 44 -1.59 4.03 -3.14
C CYS A 44 -2.32 3.24 -2.05
N MET A 45 -2.22 3.67 -0.80
CA MET A 45 -2.81 2.98 0.36
C MET A 45 -3.67 3.95 1.17
N ALA A 46 -4.81 3.49 1.66
CA ALA A 46 -5.64 4.26 2.59
C ALA A 46 -6.47 3.35 3.51
N LEU A 47 -6.75 3.83 4.71
CA LEU A 47 -7.71 3.23 5.64
C LEU A 47 -9.06 3.92 5.46
N VAL A 48 -10.09 3.15 5.07
CA VAL A 48 -11.40 3.70 4.71
C VAL A 48 -12.52 2.80 5.20
N ASP A 49 -13.52 3.37 5.86
CA ASP A 49 -14.81 2.72 6.11
C ASP A 49 -15.68 2.82 4.85
N ILE A 50 -15.61 1.80 3.99
CA ILE A 50 -16.19 1.82 2.64
C ILE A 50 -17.70 1.58 2.64
N TYR A 51 -18.20 0.92 3.68
CA TYR A 51 -19.62 0.58 3.79
C TYR A 51 -20.38 1.53 4.73
N GLY A 52 -19.66 2.36 5.51
CA GLY A 52 -20.25 3.26 6.50
C GLY A 52 -20.76 2.51 7.73
N ASP A 53 -20.22 1.31 8.00
CA ASP A 53 -20.62 0.42 9.10
C ASP A 53 -19.73 0.57 10.35
N GLY A 54 -18.74 1.47 10.30
CA GLY A 54 -17.75 1.66 11.35
C GLY A 54 -16.54 0.73 11.23
N ASP A 55 -16.52 -0.20 10.28
CA ASP A 55 -15.43 -1.17 10.07
C ASP A 55 -14.48 -0.68 8.98
N THR A 56 -13.39 -0.04 9.41
CA THR A 56 -12.37 0.55 8.54
C THR A 56 -11.53 -0.54 7.88
N LYS A 57 -11.41 -0.47 6.55
CA LYS A 57 -10.69 -1.46 5.75
C LYS A 57 -9.45 -0.82 5.13
N LEU A 58 -8.39 -1.61 4.99
CA LEU A 58 -7.20 -1.19 4.27
C LEU A 58 -7.41 -1.38 2.78
N ILE A 59 -7.28 -0.30 2.03
CA ILE A 59 -7.35 -0.30 0.57
C ILE A 59 -5.99 -0.06 -0.01
N VAL A 60 -5.65 -0.87 -1.00
CA VAL A 60 -4.36 -0.85 -1.67
C VAL A 60 -4.60 -0.88 -3.17
N ALA A 61 -4.15 0.15 -3.87
CA ALA A 61 -4.03 0.14 -5.32
C ALA A 61 -2.64 -0.40 -5.69
N ASP A 62 -2.60 -1.67 -6.07
CA ASP A 62 -1.37 -2.40 -6.35
C ASP A 62 -0.85 -2.08 -7.76
N ALA A 63 0.48 -2.09 -7.93
CA ALA A 63 1.16 -2.00 -9.21
C ALA A 63 0.73 -3.11 -10.20
N ASP A 64 0.23 -4.24 -9.69
CA ASP A 64 -0.38 -5.32 -10.49
C ASP A 64 -1.77 -4.95 -11.06
N GLN A 65 -2.15 -3.67 -11.03
CA GLN A 65 -3.43 -3.13 -11.53
C GLN A 65 -4.64 -3.71 -10.79
N ARG A 66 -4.50 -3.94 -9.49
CA ARG A 66 -5.55 -4.47 -8.62
C ARG A 66 -5.84 -3.53 -7.47
N LEU A 67 -7.10 -3.20 -7.27
CA LEU A 67 -7.60 -2.56 -6.06
C LEU A 67 -7.95 -3.67 -5.07
N LYS A 68 -7.14 -3.81 -4.03
CA LYS A 68 -7.28 -4.84 -2.99
C LYS A 68 -7.89 -4.21 -1.73
N MET A 69 -8.84 -4.90 -1.14
CA MET A 69 -9.44 -4.56 0.15
C MET A 69 -9.05 -5.62 1.16
N TYR A 70 -8.44 -5.18 2.25
CA TYR A 70 -8.11 -6.02 3.37
C TYR A 70 -8.97 -5.66 4.57
N LYS A 71 -9.47 -6.69 5.25
CA LYS A 71 -10.25 -6.56 6.48
C LYS A 71 -9.56 -7.38 7.57
N ASP A 72 -9.59 -6.86 8.78
CA ASP A 72 -9.17 -7.64 9.94
C ASP A 72 -10.16 -8.80 10.16
N SER A 73 -9.66 -10.04 10.19
CA SER A 73 -10.48 -11.22 10.52
C SER A 73 -10.64 -11.34 12.03
N ALA A 74 -11.27 -10.34 12.66
CA ALA A 74 -11.77 -10.48 14.02
C ALA A 74 -13.12 -11.24 14.08
N ASP A 75 -13.52 -11.91 12.98
CA ASP A 75 -14.80 -12.60 12.91
C ASP A 75 -14.78 -13.82 13.83
N GLU A 76 -15.55 -13.74 14.91
CA GLU A 76 -15.62 -14.67 16.04
C GLU A 76 -16.12 -16.08 15.63
N HIS A 77 -16.57 -16.24 14.39
CA HIS A 77 -17.26 -17.44 13.92
C HIS A 77 -16.41 -18.47 13.18
N LEU A 78 -15.11 -18.23 12.95
CA LEU A 78 -14.20 -19.23 12.35
C LEU A 78 -13.13 -19.68 13.36
N LEU A 79 -13.50 -20.72 14.12
CA LEU A 79 -12.62 -21.53 14.94
C LEU A 79 -11.59 -22.29 14.08
N ASN A 80 -10.51 -21.63 13.67
CA ASN A 80 -9.15 -22.19 13.52
C ASN A 80 -8.17 -21.18 12.85
N ASP A 81 -7.22 -20.70 13.64
CA ASP A 81 -5.86 -20.33 13.23
C ASP A 81 -5.61 -19.12 12.30
N THR A 82 -6.62 -18.35 11.87
CA THR A 82 -6.38 -17.16 11.01
C THR A 82 -6.92 -15.87 11.63
N ILE A 83 -6.27 -15.41 12.70
CA ILE A 83 -6.42 -14.04 13.20
C ILE A 83 -5.46 -13.17 12.38
N GLY A 84 -6.00 -12.35 11.45
CA GLY A 84 -5.16 -11.54 10.59
C GLY A 84 -5.88 -10.76 9.48
N SER A 85 -5.22 -9.72 8.99
CA SER A 85 -5.70 -8.94 7.84
C SER A 85 -5.80 -9.82 6.58
N SER A 86 -7.02 -10.27 6.25
CA SER A 86 -7.30 -11.13 5.09
C SER A 86 -7.78 -10.30 3.89
N LEU A 87 -7.52 -10.80 2.67
CA LEU A 87 -8.01 -10.17 1.45
C LEU A 87 -9.53 -10.38 1.36
N HIS A 88 -10.29 -9.32 1.59
CA HIS A 88 -11.75 -9.33 1.58
C HIS A 88 -12.32 -9.16 0.17
N GLY A 89 -11.66 -8.38 -0.68
CA GLY A 89 -12.15 -8.10 -2.02
C GLY A 89 -11.05 -7.59 -2.94
N GLU A 90 -11.23 -7.85 -4.23
CA GLU A 90 -10.30 -7.40 -5.26
C GLU A 90 -11.06 -6.93 -6.50
N GLN A 91 -10.59 -5.84 -7.10
CA GLN A 91 -11.15 -5.29 -8.34
C GLN A 91 -10.01 -4.94 -9.30
N ALA A 92 -10.17 -5.29 -10.57
CA ALA A 92 -9.23 -4.85 -11.61
C ALA A 92 -9.32 -3.34 -11.83
N ILE A 93 -8.17 -2.69 -11.92
CA ILE A 93 -7.99 -1.27 -12.30
C ILE A 93 -7.46 -1.23 -13.73
N LEU A 94 -7.78 -0.17 -14.46
CA LEU A 94 -7.24 0.07 -15.78
C LEU A 94 -5.95 0.90 -15.68
N GLY A 95 -4.81 0.25 -15.94
CA GLY A 95 -3.48 0.87 -15.87
C GLY A 95 -2.86 0.84 -14.47
N VAL A 96 -1.60 1.27 -14.38
CA VAL A 96 -0.83 1.27 -13.14
C VAL A 96 -1.25 2.48 -12.28
N PRO A 97 -1.68 2.28 -11.03
CA PRO A 97 -2.12 3.36 -10.16
C PRO A 97 -0.93 4.22 -9.69
N SER A 98 -1.12 5.54 -9.70
CA SER A 98 -0.13 6.50 -9.18
C SER A 98 -0.47 6.98 -7.77
N ALA A 99 -1.77 7.09 -7.45
CA ALA A 99 -2.25 7.51 -6.14
C ALA A 99 -3.67 6.97 -5.88
N LEU A 100 -3.99 6.84 -4.61
CA LEU A 100 -5.30 6.51 -4.09
C LEU A 100 -5.72 7.55 -3.05
N SER A 101 -6.96 8.00 -3.13
CA SER A 101 -7.58 8.85 -2.12
C SER A 101 -9.04 8.44 -1.93
N PHE A 102 -9.70 9.02 -0.94
CA PHE A 102 -11.13 8.85 -0.74
C PHE A 102 -11.76 10.17 -0.34
N PHE A 103 -13.02 10.35 -0.69
CA PHE A 103 -13.76 11.57 -0.39
C PHE A 103 -15.23 11.27 -0.14
N TYR A 104 -15.90 12.17 0.58
CA TYR A 104 -17.34 12.11 0.79
C TYR A 104 -18.01 13.05 -0.20
N SER A 105 -18.79 12.49 -1.11
CA SER A 105 -19.48 13.27 -2.15
C SER A 105 -20.74 13.98 -1.63
N ASP A 106 -21.24 13.57 -0.47
CA ASP A 106 -22.52 14.03 0.06
C ASP A 106 -22.48 14.03 1.60
N THR A 107 -23.47 14.69 2.19
CA THR A 107 -23.66 14.90 3.63
C THR A 107 -24.67 13.95 4.28
N ASN A 108 -25.34 13.11 3.48
CA ASN A 108 -26.27 12.09 3.97
C ASN A 108 -25.61 11.14 4.98
N ARG A 109 -26.37 10.74 6.02
CA ARG A 109 -25.91 9.86 7.10
C ARG A 109 -26.54 8.47 6.91
N PRO A 110 -25.76 7.37 7.00
CA PRO A 110 -24.31 7.31 7.18
C PRO A 110 -23.55 7.84 5.95
N ARG A 111 -22.40 8.50 6.19
CA ARG A 111 -21.57 9.03 5.10
C ARG A 111 -20.72 7.90 4.53
N ILE A 112 -21.01 7.52 3.30
CA ILE A 112 -20.27 6.48 2.57
C ILE A 112 -19.22 7.18 1.69
N PRO A 113 -17.91 6.91 1.87
CA PRO A 113 -16.87 7.50 1.06
C PRO A 113 -16.82 6.83 -0.33
N ALA A 114 -16.42 7.62 -1.32
CA ALA A 114 -16.00 7.11 -2.62
C ALA A 114 -14.47 7.04 -2.66
N ILE A 115 -13.93 5.97 -3.24
CA ILE A 115 -12.50 5.79 -3.48
C ILE A 115 -12.18 6.38 -4.86
N ALA A 116 -11.14 7.19 -4.95
CA ALA A 116 -10.60 7.73 -6.19
C ALA A 116 -9.21 7.15 -6.44
N VAL A 117 -9.05 6.45 -7.56
CA VAL A 117 -7.79 5.87 -8.00
C VAL A 117 -7.30 6.61 -9.24
N ALA A 118 -6.14 7.24 -9.16
CA ALA A 118 -5.50 7.92 -10.27
C ALA A 118 -4.65 6.92 -11.07
N SER A 119 -4.85 6.85 -12.38
CA SER A 119 -4.07 6.01 -13.30
C SER A 119 -4.03 6.67 -14.68
N GLY A 120 -2.81 7.03 -15.12
CA GLY A 120 -2.60 7.82 -16.33
C GLY A 120 -3.38 9.15 -16.31
N PRO A 121 -4.09 9.53 -17.38
CA PRO A 121 -4.90 10.75 -17.43
C PRO A 121 -6.31 10.56 -16.82
N TYR A 122 -6.55 9.47 -16.09
CA TYR A 122 -7.87 9.10 -15.61
C TYR A 122 -7.93 9.04 -14.08
N ILE A 123 -9.07 9.41 -13.52
CA ILE A 123 -9.42 9.15 -12.13
C ILE A 123 -10.65 8.22 -12.12
N TYR A 124 -10.45 7.01 -11.61
CA TYR A 124 -11.49 6.00 -11.45
C TYR A 124 -12.11 6.13 -10.07
N ILE A 125 -13.42 6.37 -10.03
CA ILE A 125 -14.17 6.51 -8.79
C ILE A 125 -14.93 5.21 -8.53
N TYR A 126 -14.73 4.66 -7.34
CA TYR A 126 -15.40 3.47 -6.84
C TYR A 126 -16.32 3.85 -5.67
N ARG A 127 -17.57 3.39 -5.70
CA ARG A 127 -18.51 3.51 -4.57
C ARG A 127 -18.91 2.12 -4.12
N ASN A 128 -18.93 1.88 -2.81
CA ASN A 128 -19.14 0.54 -2.24
C ASN A 128 -18.22 -0.52 -2.90
N PHE A 129 -16.96 -0.14 -3.15
CA PHE A 129 -15.96 -0.94 -3.84
C PHE A 129 -16.31 -1.38 -5.28
N ARG A 130 -17.29 -0.74 -5.92
CA ARG A 130 -17.69 -1.01 -7.31
C ARG A 130 -17.36 0.19 -8.21
N PRO A 131 -16.90 -0.03 -9.46
CA PRO A 131 -16.70 1.05 -10.41
C PRO A 131 -17.96 1.89 -10.56
N HIS A 132 -17.84 3.22 -10.42
CA HIS A 132 -18.98 4.14 -10.46
C HIS A 132 -18.80 5.22 -11.53
N TYR A 133 -17.60 5.80 -11.64
CA TYR A 133 -17.36 6.89 -12.58
C TYR A 133 -15.90 6.89 -13.06
N LYS A 134 -15.69 7.41 -14.27
CA LYS A 134 -14.36 7.65 -14.85
C LYS A 134 -14.27 9.12 -15.23
N PHE A 135 -13.39 9.84 -14.55
CA PHE A 135 -13.02 11.19 -14.92
C PHE A 135 -11.80 11.15 -15.85
N THR A 136 -11.80 11.97 -16.90
CA THR A 136 -10.68 12.15 -17.81
C THR A 136 -10.18 13.58 -17.65
N VAL A 137 -8.89 13.75 -17.43
CA VAL A 137 -8.27 15.07 -17.36
C VAL A 137 -8.45 15.78 -18.72
N PRO A 138 -8.92 17.04 -18.75
CA PRO A 138 -9.06 17.79 -19.99
C PRO A 138 -7.73 17.89 -20.73
N ALA A 139 -7.74 17.58 -22.02
CA ALA A 139 -6.57 17.76 -22.87
C ALA A 139 -6.33 19.26 -23.09
N ILE A 140 -5.06 19.65 -23.10
CA ILE A 140 -4.64 21.01 -23.47
C ILE A 140 -4.44 21.02 -24.98
N GLU A 141 -4.86 22.11 -25.63
CA GLU A 141 -4.62 22.29 -27.07
C GLU A 141 -3.13 22.42 -27.36
N ILE A 142 -2.68 21.77 -28.43
CA ILE A 142 -1.31 21.83 -28.91
C ILE A 142 -1.07 23.24 -29.48
N ASP A 143 0.14 23.78 -29.28
CA ASP A 143 0.49 25.09 -29.85
C ASP A 143 0.35 25.10 -31.38
N VAL A 144 -0.06 26.25 -31.93
CA VAL A 144 -0.31 26.39 -33.37
C VAL A 144 0.98 26.21 -34.18
N GLN A 145 2.14 26.60 -33.66
CA GLN A 145 3.42 26.41 -34.36
C GLN A 145 3.82 24.94 -34.39
N GLU A 146 3.67 24.24 -33.26
CA GLU A 146 3.89 22.79 -33.20
C GLU A 146 2.95 22.06 -34.15
N THR A 147 1.68 22.44 -34.19
CA THR A 147 0.69 21.83 -35.10
C THR A 147 1.11 21.98 -36.56
N LYS A 148 1.56 23.17 -36.97
CA LYS A 148 2.09 23.40 -38.32
C LYS A 148 3.33 22.55 -38.60
N LEU A 149 4.24 22.46 -37.64
CA LEU A 149 5.44 21.64 -37.76
C LEU A 149 5.08 20.16 -37.94
N TRP A 150 4.16 19.64 -37.12
CA TRP A 150 3.68 18.26 -37.21
C TRP A 150 3.00 17.97 -38.54
N GLU A 151 2.19 18.90 -39.05
CA GLU A 151 1.56 18.77 -40.35
C GLU A 151 2.57 18.79 -41.50
N SER A 152 3.55 19.70 -41.45
CA SER A 152 4.59 19.79 -42.48
C SER A 152 5.53 18.58 -42.45
N LEU A 153 5.79 18.01 -41.26
CA LEU A 153 6.51 16.74 -41.10
C LEU A 153 5.72 15.58 -41.69
N ALA A 154 4.41 15.50 -41.40
CA ALA A 154 3.53 14.45 -41.93
C ALA A 154 3.42 14.51 -43.46
N LYS A 155 3.55 15.71 -44.05
CA LYS A 155 3.60 15.94 -45.51
C LYS A 155 5.00 15.75 -46.10
N CYS A 156 6.01 15.41 -45.30
CA CYS A 156 7.42 15.30 -45.70
C CYS A 156 7.94 16.57 -46.42
N THR A 157 7.48 17.74 -45.98
CA THR A 157 7.86 19.04 -46.58
C THR A 157 8.91 19.81 -45.77
N ILE A 158 9.33 19.27 -44.64
CA ILE A 158 10.35 19.87 -43.79
C ILE A 158 11.72 19.32 -44.19
N GLU A 159 12.65 20.22 -44.48
CA GLU A 159 14.07 19.91 -44.54
C GLU A 159 14.67 20.07 -43.14
N ILE A 160 15.23 18.99 -42.60
CA ILE A 160 15.96 19.02 -41.33
C ILE A 160 17.43 19.29 -41.70
N PRO A 161 18.03 20.41 -41.26
CA PRO A 161 19.44 20.66 -41.48
C PRO A 161 20.29 19.57 -40.81
N ASP A 162 21.35 19.14 -41.50
CA ASP A 162 22.38 18.23 -40.96
C ASP A 162 23.04 18.77 -39.68
#